data_AF-A0AAJ8B574-F1
#
_entry.id   AF-A0AAJ8B574-F1
#
_cell.length_a   1.000
_cell.length_b   1.000
_cell.length_c   1.000
_cell.angle_alpha   90.00
_cell.angle_beta   90.00
_cell.angle_gamma   90.00
#
_symmetry.space_group_name_H-M   'P 1'
#
loop_
_entity.id
_entity.type
_entity.pdbx_description
1 polymer ?
#
loop_
_entity_poly.entity_id
_entity_poly.type
_entity_poly.pdbx_seq_one_letter_code
_entity_poly.pdbx_strand_id
1 'polypeptide(L)'
;MKFTEHLSAHITPEWRKQYIQYEAFKEMLYAAQDQAPSIEVTDEDTVKRYYAKFEEKFFQTCEKELAKINTFYSEKLAEAQRRFATLQNELQSSLDAQRESSVNGRGLRRRKTVFALSQQERCKHRNIKDLQLAFSEFYLSLILLQNYQNLNFTGFRKILKKHDKILETSRGADWRVAHVEVAPFYTCKKITQLISETEALVTTELEGGDRQKAMKRLRVPPLGAAQPAPAWTTFRVGLYCGVFLVLIVTVVITGAVVIRSADVWPMVRIYRGGFLLIEFLFLLGINTYGWRQAGVNHVLIFELNPRNNLSHQHLFEIAGLLGVLWCVSLLSCLFSDSILVPMQANPLALYGFFLLFLINPFKTCYYKSRFWLLKLLFRVVTAPFHRVGFADFWLADQLNSLVVVLMDLEYMICFYSFELDWRKHDGLISSEGKDVCNSYSYGVRAVIQCLPAWFRFVQCLRRYRDTKRAFPHLVNAGKYSTSFFVVTFAALYSTHKAERHADSHIFFYLYISCLVISSCYTLVWDLKMDWGLFDRNAGENTFLREEIVYPHKAYYYSAIVEDVLLRFSWTLTVTLSTVSGFHGISDILATVLAPMEVFSIMQFITYSPLTWKGTFVNVSM
;
A
#
# COMPACT_ATOMS: atom_id res chain seq x y z
N MET A 1 -24.34 21.84 5.92
CA MET A 1 -23.68 20.61 6.41
C MET A 1 -23.58 20.68 7.93
N LYS A 2 -23.94 19.61 8.66
CA LYS A 2 -23.85 19.61 10.13
C LYS A 2 -22.37 19.66 10.53
N PHE A 3 -22.01 20.41 11.58
CA PHE A 3 -20.60 20.59 11.95
C PHE A 3 -19.92 19.27 12.35
N THR A 4 -20.64 18.31 12.94
CA THR A 4 -20.11 16.96 13.21
C THR A 4 -19.61 16.28 11.93
N GLU A 5 -20.41 16.30 10.86
CA GLU A 5 -20.04 15.72 9.56
C GLU A 5 -18.84 16.47 8.95
N HIS A 6 -18.86 17.80 9.03
CA HIS A 6 -17.77 18.63 8.53
C HIS A 6 -16.46 18.37 9.28
N LEU A 7 -16.49 18.29 10.62
CA LEU A 7 -15.33 17.98 11.44
C LEU A 7 -14.80 16.59 11.10
N SER A 8 -15.67 15.57 11.08
CA SER A 8 -15.28 14.20 10.75
C SER A 8 -14.66 14.07 9.36
N ALA A 9 -15.15 14.81 8.37
CA ALA A 9 -14.64 14.77 6.99
C ALA A 9 -13.29 15.49 6.81
N HIS A 10 -12.96 16.46 7.67
CA HIS A 10 -11.77 17.31 7.53
C HIS A 10 -10.69 17.04 8.60
N ILE A 11 -10.94 16.08 9.51
CA ILE A 11 -9.93 15.63 10.47
C ILE A 11 -8.77 14.99 9.72
N THR A 12 -7.56 15.45 10.03
CA THR A 12 -6.32 14.73 9.74
C THR A 12 -6.37 13.38 10.45
N PRO A 13 -6.47 12.25 9.74
CA PRO A 13 -6.69 10.93 10.34
C PRO A 13 -5.62 10.57 11.37
N GLU A 14 -4.39 11.02 11.15
CA GLU A 14 -3.25 10.85 12.05
C GLU A 14 -3.40 11.57 13.39
N TRP A 15 -4.21 12.62 13.46
CA TRP A 15 -4.37 13.46 14.64
C TRP A 15 -5.77 13.31 15.25
N ARG A 16 -6.56 12.31 14.82
CA ARG A 16 -7.96 12.14 15.21
C ARG A 16 -8.19 12.27 16.72
N LYS A 17 -7.35 11.62 17.54
CA LYS A 17 -7.45 11.64 19.02
C LYS A 17 -7.17 13.02 19.63
N GLN A 18 -6.42 13.86 18.91
CA GLN A 18 -5.97 15.17 19.36
C GLN A 18 -7.00 16.26 19.09
N TYR A 19 -7.93 16.04 18.15
CA TYR A 19 -9.06 16.95 17.95
C TYR A 19 -10.01 16.96 19.15
N ILE A 20 -10.75 18.05 19.29
CA ILE A 20 -11.84 18.19 20.26
C ILE A 20 -12.85 17.05 20.10
N GLN A 21 -13.18 16.39 21.21
CA GLN A 21 -14.20 15.34 21.26
C GLN A 21 -15.62 15.92 21.17
N TYR A 22 -15.94 16.54 20.03
CA TYR A 22 -17.16 17.31 19.83
C TYR A 22 -18.44 16.49 20.01
N GLU A 23 -18.44 15.22 19.60
CA GLU A 23 -19.60 14.34 19.76
C GLU A 23 -19.80 13.93 21.22
N ALA A 24 -18.73 13.62 21.95
CA ALA A 24 -18.80 13.33 23.38
C ALA A 24 -19.33 14.53 24.19
N PHE A 25 -18.95 15.75 23.85
CA PHE A 25 -19.53 16.94 24.47
C PHE A 25 -21.02 17.12 24.14
N LYS A 26 -21.45 16.77 22.91
CA LYS A 26 -22.88 16.80 22.56
C LYS A 26 -23.67 15.79 23.39
N GLU A 27 -23.18 14.55 23.48
CA GLU A 27 -23.79 13.51 24.30
C GLU A 27 -23.84 13.92 25.78
N MET A 28 -22.78 14.55 26.29
CA MET A 28 -22.74 15.10 27.65
C MET A 28 -23.82 16.16 27.87
N LEU A 29 -24.03 17.08 26.93
CA LEU A 29 -25.07 18.11 27.01
C LEU A 29 -26.49 17.52 26.91
N TYR A 30 -26.71 16.52 26.05
CA TYR A 30 -28.01 15.86 25.94
C TYR A 30 -28.33 15.03 27.19
N ALA A 31 -27.34 14.28 27.71
CA ALA A 31 -27.50 13.55 28.96
C ALA A 31 -27.82 14.48 30.14
N ALA A 32 -27.23 15.68 30.16
CA ALA A 32 -27.53 16.68 31.18
C ALA A 32 -28.99 17.15 31.16
N GLN A 33 -29.55 17.29 29.96
CA GLN A 33 -30.94 17.68 29.73
C GLN A 33 -31.90 16.53 30.07
N ASP A 34 -31.59 15.31 29.66
CA ASP A 34 -32.43 14.13 29.90
C ASP A 34 -32.47 13.71 31.39
N GLN A 35 -31.35 13.90 32.11
CA GLN A 35 -31.22 13.57 33.53
C GLN A 35 -31.58 14.74 34.45
N ALA A 36 -32.02 15.88 33.90
CA ALA A 36 -32.37 17.05 34.69
C ALA A 36 -33.62 16.77 35.55
N PRO A 37 -33.54 16.96 36.88
CA PRO A 37 -34.71 16.82 37.74
C PRO A 37 -35.75 17.89 37.41
N SER A 38 -37.03 17.51 37.35
CA SER A 38 -38.12 18.45 37.06
C SER A 38 -38.39 19.34 38.28
N ILE A 39 -38.50 20.65 38.03
CA ILE A 39 -38.87 21.66 39.04
C ILE A 39 -40.23 21.34 39.69
N GLU A 40 -41.10 20.59 39.02
CA GLU A 40 -42.41 20.19 39.55
C GLU A 40 -42.31 19.03 40.57
N VAL A 41 -41.19 18.30 40.59
CA VAL A 41 -41.00 17.07 41.38
C VAL A 41 -39.99 17.25 42.51
N THR A 42 -39.07 18.21 42.39
CA THR A 42 -37.97 18.45 43.34
C THR A 42 -37.83 19.93 43.70
N ASP A 43 -37.22 20.22 44.85
CA ASP A 43 -36.93 21.58 45.30
C ASP A 43 -36.00 22.35 44.34
N GLU A 44 -36.17 23.67 44.27
CA GLU A 44 -35.39 24.53 43.36
C GLU A 44 -33.87 24.46 43.64
N ASP A 45 -33.49 24.21 44.89
CA ASP A 45 -32.10 24.10 45.32
C ASP A 45 -31.43 22.81 44.82
N THR A 46 -32.13 21.68 44.75
CA THR A 46 -31.60 20.46 44.14
C THR A 46 -31.39 20.60 42.63
N VAL A 47 -32.29 21.30 41.92
CA VAL A 47 -32.13 21.61 40.49
C VAL A 47 -30.91 22.50 40.27
N LYS A 48 -30.74 23.57 41.07
CA LYS A 48 -29.55 24.43 41.02
C LYS A 48 -28.27 23.66 41.31
N ARG A 49 -28.28 22.78 42.32
CA ARG A 49 -27.12 21.94 42.67
C ARG A 49 -26.76 20.95 41.57
N TYR A 50 -27.75 20.40 40.88
CA TYR A 50 -27.55 19.52 39.73
C TYR A 50 -26.82 20.24 38.59
N TYR A 51 -27.34 21.40 38.16
CA TYR A 51 -26.71 22.18 37.10
C TYR A 51 -25.33 22.73 37.50
N ALA A 52 -25.13 23.11 38.76
CA ALA A 52 -23.81 23.52 39.26
C ALA A 52 -22.78 22.38 39.16
N LYS A 53 -23.17 21.14 39.55
CA LYS A 53 -22.32 19.96 39.43
C LYS A 53 -22.03 19.60 37.96
N PHE A 54 -23.03 19.76 37.09
CA PHE A 54 -22.86 19.55 35.65
C PHE A 54 -21.87 20.56 35.04
N GLU A 55 -22.05 21.85 35.34
CA GLU A 55 -21.20 22.95 34.87
C GLU A 55 -19.75 22.75 35.28
N GLU A 56 -19.50 22.35 36.54
CA GLU A 56 -18.16 22.01 37.01
C GLU A 56 -17.54 20.87 36.19
N LYS A 57 -18.27 19.77 35.99
CA LYS A 57 -17.83 18.63 35.18
C LYS A 57 -17.59 19.02 33.71
N PHE A 58 -18.46 19.85 33.14
CA PHE A 58 -18.38 20.30 31.76
C PHE A 58 -17.12 21.15 31.53
N PHE A 59 -16.88 22.15 32.38
CA PHE A 59 -15.69 23.01 32.25
C PHE A 59 -14.39 22.30 32.59
N GLN A 60 -14.38 21.37 33.57
CA GLN A 60 -13.22 20.49 33.79
C GLN A 60 -12.89 19.65 32.53
N THR A 61 -13.92 19.19 31.83
CA THR A 61 -13.73 18.46 30.55
C THR A 61 -13.22 19.41 29.45
N CYS A 62 -13.72 20.65 29.38
CA CYS A 62 -13.20 21.67 28.47
C CYS A 62 -11.73 22.02 28.73
N GLU A 63 -11.32 22.16 29.99
CA GLU A 63 -9.92 22.39 30.38
C GLU A 63 -9.03 21.24 29.95
N LYS A 64 -9.44 19.99 30.21
CA LYS A 64 -8.70 18.79 29.78
C LYS A 64 -8.52 18.74 28.26
N GLU A 65 -9.59 18.99 27.51
CA GLU A 65 -9.54 18.99 26.04
C GLU A 65 -8.70 20.16 25.50
N LEU A 66 -8.78 21.34 26.12
CA LEU A 66 -7.98 22.51 25.75
C LEU A 66 -6.49 22.26 26.02
N ALA A 67 -6.15 21.67 27.17
CA ALA A 67 -4.77 21.30 27.51
C ALA A 67 -4.20 20.29 26.50
N LYS A 68 -4.96 19.24 26.16
CA LYS A 68 -4.60 18.27 25.10
C LYS A 68 -4.27 18.97 23.78
N ILE A 69 -5.18 19.84 23.32
CA ILE A 69 -5.02 20.55 22.05
C ILE A 69 -3.81 21.50 22.07
N ASN A 70 -3.59 22.22 23.17
CA ASN A 70 -2.46 23.12 23.35
C ASN A 70 -1.12 22.38 23.34
N THR A 71 -1.01 21.28 24.07
CA THR A 71 0.20 20.46 24.13
C THR A 71 0.57 19.93 22.76
N PHE A 72 -0.39 19.30 22.07
CA PHE A 72 -0.18 18.77 20.73
C PHE A 72 0.21 19.85 19.71
N TYR A 73 -0.50 20.99 19.71
CA TYR A 73 -0.19 22.08 18.80
C TYR A 73 1.20 22.66 19.04
N SER A 74 1.59 22.86 20.31
CA SER A 74 2.90 23.42 20.68
C SER A 74 4.04 22.49 20.29
N GLU A 75 3.87 21.17 20.50
CA GLU A 75 4.82 20.16 20.07
C GLU A 75 5.00 20.18 18.54
N LYS A 76 3.89 20.19 17.79
CA LYS A 76 3.93 20.23 16.33
C LYS A 76 4.49 21.52 15.77
N LEU A 77 4.23 22.65 16.41
CA LEU A 77 4.82 23.92 16.04
C LEU A 77 6.34 23.93 16.26
N ALA A 78 6.82 23.37 17.39
CA ALA A 78 8.24 23.26 17.67
C ALA A 78 8.95 22.25 16.75
N GLU A 79 8.29 21.16 16.39
CA GLU A 79 8.76 20.22 15.35
C GLU A 79 8.87 20.93 14.00
N ALA A 80 7.85 21.69 13.61
CA ALA A 80 7.84 22.43 12.35
C ALA A 80 8.96 23.47 12.27
N GLN A 81 9.22 24.21 13.35
CA GLN A 81 10.32 25.18 13.42
C GLN A 81 11.69 24.51 13.26
N ARG A 82 11.91 23.38 13.94
CA ARG A 82 13.16 22.60 13.81
C ARG A 82 13.35 22.10 12.39
N ARG A 83 12.30 21.51 11.80
CA ARG A 83 12.33 21.03 10.41
C ARG A 83 12.60 22.16 9.41
N PHE A 84 11.99 23.33 9.60
CA PHE A 84 12.24 24.49 8.74
C PHE A 84 13.72 24.89 8.77
N ALA A 85 14.31 25.01 9.97
CA ALA A 85 15.72 25.36 10.12
C ALA A 85 16.64 24.31 9.47
N THR A 86 16.35 23.02 9.63
CA THR A 86 17.10 21.94 8.96
C THR A 86 17.01 22.05 7.43
N LEU A 87 15.80 22.21 6.88
CA LEU A 87 15.60 22.32 5.43
C LEU A 87 16.24 23.57 4.84
N GLN A 88 16.20 24.68 5.57
CA GLN A 88 16.87 25.92 5.17
C GLN A 88 18.39 25.73 5.12
N ASN A 89 18.99 25.09 6.12
CA ASN A 89 20.42 24.77 6.13
C ASN A 89 20.82 23.80 5.01
N GLU A 90 20.01 22.77 4.77
CA GLU A 90 20.23 21.82 3.66
C GLU A 90 20.15 22.53 2.30
N LEU A 91 19.17 23.42 2.12
CA LEU A 91 19.03 24.20 0.89
C LEU A 91 20.22 25.13 0.68
N GLN A 92 20.61 25.87 1.72
CA GLN A 92 21.74 26.81 1.66
C GLN A 92 23.03 26.07 1.30
N SER A 93 23.33 24.95 1.98
CA SER A 93 24.50 24.13 1.67
C SER A 93 24.51 23.61 0.24
N SER A 94 23.33 23.29 -0.31
CA SER A 94 23.20 22.82 -1.70
C SER A 94 23.39 23.95 -2.72
N LEU A 95 22.90 25.16 -2.42
CA LEU A 95 23.10 26.35 -3.24
C LEU A 95 24.58 26.79 -3.26
N ASP A 96 25.24 26.77 -2.11
CA ASP A 96 26.66 27.13 -1.98
C ASP A 96 27.54 26.15 -2.77
N ALA A 97 27.25 24.85 -2.69
CA ALA A 97 27.93 23.85 -3.50
C ALA A 97 27.72 24.05 -5.02
N GLN A 98 26.52 24.48 -5.45
CA GLN A 98 26.30 24.84 -6.85
C GLN A 98 27.10 26.06 -7.27
N ARG A 99 27.17 27.09 -6.42
CA ARG A 99 27.98 28.30 -6.68
C ARG A 99 29.46 27.94 -6.79
N GLU A 100 30.00 27.15 -5.87
CA GLU A 100 31.40 26.70 -5.94
C GLU A 100 31.70 25.89 -7.21
N SER A 101 30.76 25.05 -7.66
CA SER A 101 30.91 24.31 -8.92
C SER A 101 30.90 25.22 -10.16
N SER A 102 30.14 26.32 -10.11
CA SER A 102 30.05 27.31 -11.21
C SER A 102 31.29 28.22 -11.30
N VAL A 103 31.91 28.55 -10.16
CA VAL A 103 33.11 29.39 -10.07
C VAL A 103 34.35 28.62 -10.52
N ASN A 104 34.47 27.34 -10.16
CA ASN A 104 35.58 26.47 -10.58
C ASN A 104 35.49 26.02 -12.06
N GLY A 105 34.39 26.30 -12.76
CA GLY A 105 34.21 25.99 -14.18
C GLY A 105 34.99 26.89 -15.15
N ARG A 106 35.63 27.97 -14.67
CA ARG A 106 36.44 28.90 -15.49
C ARG A 106 37.96 28.74 -15.32
N GLY A 107 38.42 27.87 -14.43
CA GLY A 107 39.83 27.52 -14.25
C GLY A 107 40.13 26.12 -14.78
N LEU A 108 41.32 25.93 -15.38
CA LEU A 108 41.78 24.73 -16.10
C LEU A 108 41.17 23.39 -15.61
N ARG A 109 40.66 22.60 -16.57
CA ARG A 109 40.31 21.18 -16.44
C ARG A 109 41.50 20.38 -15.87
N ARG A 110 41.61 20.29 -14.55
CA ARG A 110 42.36 19.21 -13.90
C ARG A 110 41.42 18.02 -13.82
N ARG A 111 41.58 17.07 -14.75
CA ARG A 111 40.90 15.76 -14.75
C ARG A 111 41.22 15.06 -13.42
N LYS A 112 40.40 15.26 -12.38
CA LYS A 112 40.35 14.34 -11.25
C LYS A 112 39.49 13.15 -11.66
N THR A 113 40.06 11.96 -11.56
CA THR A 113 39.39 10.68 -11.75
C THR A 113 38.17 10.58 -10.84
N VAL A 114 37.05 10.11 -11.41
CA VAL A 114 35.69 10.11 -10.83
C VAL A 114 35.51 9.09 -9.67
N PHE A 115 36.60 8.54 -9.13
CA PHE A 115 36.61 7.45 -8.16
C PHE A 115 37.32 7.84 -6.85
N ALA A 116 36.89 8.92 -6.19
CA ALA A 116 37.17 9.17 -4.77
C ALA A 116 36.34 10.34 -4.19
N LEU A 117 35.04 10.43 -4.49
CA LEU A 117 34.16 11.24 -3.65
C LEU A 117 33.73 10.38 -2.47
N SER A 118 34.05 10.83 -1.26
CA SER A 118 33.71 10.10 -0.04
C SER A 118 32.20 9.89 0.07
N GLN A 119 31.77 8.75 0.60
CA GLN A 119 30.35 8.44 0.87
C GLN A 119 29.64 9.59 1.63
N GLN A 120 30.40 10.35 2.43
CA GLN A 120 29.96 11.48 3.25
C GLN A 120 29.65 12.74 2.43
N GLU A 121 30.34 12.98 1.31
CA GLU A 121 30.06 14.11 0.40
C GLU A 121 28.85 13.84 -0.51
N ARG A 122 28.61 12.57 -0.88
CA ARG A 122 27.38 12.16 -1.58
C ARG A 122 26.14 12.21 -0.68
N CYS A 123 26.29 12.00 0.63
CA CYS A 123 25.20 12.15 1.60
C CYS A 123 24.88 13.62 1.94
N LYS A 124 25.82 14.56 1.75
CA LYS A 124 25.60 15.99 2.02
C LYS A 124 24.73 16.69 0.96
N HIS A 125 24.71 16.19 -0.27
CA HIS A 125 23.99 16.84 -1.36
C HIS A 125 22.70 16.08 -1.65
N ARG A 126 21.61 16.46 -0.97
CA ARG A 126 20.27 16.13 -1.48
C ARG A 126 20.13 16.76 -2.87
N ASN A 127 19.60 16.01 -3.83
CA ASN A 127 19.33 16.58 -5.13
C ASN A 127 18.36 17.76 -4.94
N ILE A 128 18.46 18.84 -5.72
CA ILE A 128 17.49 19.94 -5.68
C ILE A 128 16.05 19.40 -5.81
N LYS A 129 15.86 18.30 -6.55
CA LYS A 129 14.58 17.58 -6.64
C LYS A 129 14.10 16.99 -5.31
N ASP A 130 15.01 16.45 -4.49
CA ASP A 130 14.71 15.88 -3.19
C ASP A 130 14.39 16.99 -2.17
N LEU A 131 15.10 18.12 -2.25
CA LEU A 131 14.78 19.33 -1.48
C LEU A 131 13.40 19.89 -1.88
N GLN A 132 13.10 19.97 -3.17
CA GLN A 132 11.78 20.38 -3.67
C GLN A 132 10.65 19.48 -3.13
N LEU A 133 10.88 18.18 -3.02
CA LEU A 133 9.93 17.25 -2.40
C LEU A 133 9.80 17.52 -0.89
N ALA A 134 10.93 17.64 -0.19
CA ALA A 134 10.96 17.87 1.25
C ALA A 134 10.24 19.18 1.66
N PHE A 135 10.42 20.27 0.90
CA PHE A 135 9.68 21.52 1.11
C PHE A 135 8.18 21.38 0.81
N SER A 136 7.80 20.55 -0.17
CA SER A 136 6.38 20.27 -0.45
C SER A 136 5.71 19.50 0.70
N GLU A 137 6.39 18.50 1.26
CA GLU A 137 5.92 17.76 2.43
C GLU A 137 5.85 18.64 3.68
N PHE A 138 6.87 19.46 3.90
CA PHE A 138 6.91 20.41 5.00
C PHE A 138 5.75 21.42 4.90
N TYR A 139 5.54 22.04 3.73
CA TYR A 139 4.43 22.96 3.50
C TYR A 139 3.08 22.29 3.75
N LEU A 140 2.88 21.06 3.27
CA LEU A 140 1.66 20.30 3.56
C LEU A 140 1.45 20.13 5.07
N SER A 141 2.50 19.82 5.83
CA SER A 141 2.41 19.69 7.29
C SER A 141 1.98 20.98 7.99
N LEU A 142 2.44 22.15 7.49
CA LEU A 142 2.03 23.45 8.02
C LEU A 142 0.55 23.73 7.74
N ILE A 143 0.06 23.43 6.53
CA ILE A 143 -1.36 23.59 6.17
C ILE A 143 -2.24 22.67 7.01
N LEU A 144 -1.83 21.42 7.24
CA LEU A 144 -2.55 20.50 8.13
C LEU A 144 -2.64 21.08 9.55
N LEU A 145 -1.54 21.63 10.09
CA LEU A 145 -1.51 22.23 11.42
C LEU A 145 -2.39 23.49 11.52
N GLN A 146 -2.42 24.31 10.47
CA GLN A 146 -3.33 25.45 10.36
C GLN A 146 -4.80 25.01 10.33
N ASN A 147 -5.12 23.93 9.59
CA ASN A 147 -6.46 23.36 9.58
C ASN A 147 -6.86 22.80 10.94
N TYR A 148 -5.94 22.14 11.64
CA TYR A 148 -6.14 21.66 13.00
C TYR A 148 -6.48 22.81 13.97
N GLN A 149 -5.74 23.92 13.92
CA GLN A 149 -6.04 25.12 14.70
C GLN A 149 -7.46 25.65 14.41
N ASN A 150 -7.80 25.84 13.14
CA ASN A 150 -9.09 26.39 12.72
C ASN A 150 -10.29 25.50 13.10
N LEU A 151 -10.16 24.18 12.91
CA LEU A 151 -11.21 23.21 13.23
C LEU A 151 -11.45 23.12 14.73
N ASN A 152 -10.39 23.04 15.55
CA ASN A 152 -10.53 22.98 17.00
C ASN A 152 -11.10 24.27 17.58
N PHE A 153 -10.65 25.45 17.11
CA PHE A 153 -11.23 26.73 17.50
C PHE A 153 -12.73 26.82 17.16
N THR A 154 -13.09 26.40 15.94
CA THR A 154 -14.49 26.37 15.51
C THR A 154 -15.31 25.37 16.35
N GLY A 155 -14.72 24.25 16.73
CA GLY A 155 -15.31 23.24 17.60
C GLY A 155 -15.64 23.79 18.98
N PHE A 156 -14.67 24.41 19.67
CA PHE A 156 -14.89 25.07 20.95
C PHE A 156 -15.95 26.16 20.85
N ARG A 157 -15.87 27.04 19.84
CA ARG A 157 -16.87 28.10 19.64
C ARG A 157 -18.28 27.54 19.48
N LYS A 158 -18.45 26.44 18.74
CA LYS A 158 -19.76 25.83 18.50
C LYS A 158 -20.28 25.06 19.70
N ILE A 159 -19.42 24.35 20.43
CA ILE A 159 -19.87 23.56 21.59
C ILE A 159 -20.21 24.45 22.78
N LEU A 160 -19.43 25.50 23.03
CA LEU A 160 -19.72 26.49 24.08
C LEU A 160 -20.99 27.28 23.75
N LYS A 161 -21.19 27.66 22.47
CA LYS A 161 -22.47 28.25 22.04
C LYS A 161 -23.66 27.28 22.19
N LYS A 162 -23.44 25.97 22.04
CA LYS A 162 -24.48 24.96 22.25
C LYS A 162 -24.81 24.81 23.74
N HIS A 163 -23.79 24.81 24.60
CA HIS A 163 -23.94 24.84 26.06
C HIS A 163 -24.81 26.04 26.49
N ASP A 164 -24.44 27.24 26.08
CA ASP A 164 -25.18 28.48 26.39
C ASP A 164 -26.63 28.45 25.91
N LYS A 165 -26.89 27.80 24.78
CA LYS A 165 -28.24 27.63 24.25
C LYS A 165 -29.08 26.61 25.04
N ILE A 166 -28.48 25.54 25.56
CA ILE A 166 -29.20 24.47 26.28
C ILE A 166 -29.44 24.85 27.73
N LEU A 167 -28.46 25.48 28.38
CA LEU A 167 -28.53 25.88 29.79
C LEU A 167 -28.94 27.34 30.00
N GLU A 168 -29.28 28.06 28.92
CA GLU A 168 -29.71 29.46 28.95
C GLU A 168 -28.77 30.37 29.77
N THR A 169 -27.46 30.21 29.55
CA THR A 169 -26.40 30.91 30.30
C THR A 169 -25.40 31.60 29.36
N SER A 170 -24.61 32.54 29.89
CA SER A 170 -23.48 33.17 29.16
C SER A 170 -22.12 32.57 29.50
N ARG A 171 -22.07 31.62 30.46
CA ARG A 171 -20.80 31.09 31.00
C ARG A 171 -19.90 30.46 29.94
N GLY A 172 -20.45 29.82 28.91
CA GLY A 172 -19.65 29.24 27.83
C GLY A 172 -18.99 30.31 26.96
N ALA A 173 -19.69 31.40 26.66
CA ALA A 173 -19.12 32.55 25.97
C ALA A 173 -18.00 33.22 26.79
N ASP A 174 -18.21 33.39 28.10
CA ASP A 174 -17.22 33.95 29.02
C ASP A 174 -15.97 33.05 29.09
N TRP A 175 -16.16 31.73 29.22
CA TRP A 175 -15.06 30.76 29.24
C TRP A 175 -14.29 30.73 27.91
N ARG A 176 -14.97 30.89 26.77
CA ARG A 176 -14.34 30.97 25.44
C ARG A 176 -13.38 32.15 25.35
N VAL A 177 -13.80 33.33 25.80
CA VAL A 177 -12.97 34.54 25.78
C VAL A 177 -11.82 34.39 26.76
N ALA A 178 -12.09 33.91 27.98
CA ALA A 178 -11.09 33.76 29.03
C ALA A 178 -10.01 32.72 28.74
N HIS A 179 -10.35 31.62 28.06
CA HIS A 179 -9.42 30.48 27.88
C HIS A 179 -9.11 30.15 26.42
N VAL A 180 -10.08 30.15 25.52
CA VAL A 180 -9.90 29.67 24.14
C VAL A 180 -9.30 30.74 23.23
N GLU A 181 -9.77 31.99 23.31
CA GLU A 181 -9.27 33.08 22.46
C GLU A 181 -7.85 33.52 22.82
N VAL A 182 -7.44 33.32 24.07
CA VAL A 182 -6.08 33.60 24.56
C VAL A 182 -5.15 32.37 24.47
N ALA A 183 -5.67 31.20 24.11
CA ALA A 183 -4.91 29.97 24.13
C ALA A 183 -3.71 30.01 23.15
N PRO A 184 -2.56 29.42 23.51
CA PRO A 184 -1.37 29.36 22.64
C PRO A 184 -1.65 28.76 21.26
N PHE A 185 -2.54 27.76 21.17
CA PHE A 185 -2.88 27.15 19.89
C PHE A 185 -3.56 28.11 18.91
N TYR A 186 -4.23 29.16 19.41
CA TYR A 186 -4.99 30.11 18.59
C TYR A 186 -4.24 31.42 18.36
N THR A 187 -3.63 31.98 19.41
CA THR A 187 -2.97 33.31 19.35
C THR A 187 -1.65 33.31 18.59
N CYS A 188 -0.98 32.16 18.49
CA CYS A 188 0.33 32.07 17.88
C CYS A 188 0.28 32.24 16.35
N LYS A 189 0.62 33.45 15.86
CA LYS A 189 0.72 33.76 14.41
C LYS A 189 1.93 33.14 13.71
N LYS A 190 2.78 32.42 14.45
CA LYS A 190 4.05 31.87 13.97
C LYS A 190 3.87 30.83 12.86
N ILE A 191 2.74 30.10 12.86
CA ILE A 191 2.40 29.17 11.77
C ILE A 191 2.19 29.90 10.43
N THR A 192 1.47 31.03 10.44
CA THR A 192 1.23 31.85 9.25
C THR A 192 2.52 32.48 8.73
N GLN A 193 3.42 32.87 9.64
CA GLN A 193 4.76 33.35 9.28
C GLN A 193 5.59 32.25 8.61
N LEU A 194 5.66 31.06 9.22
CA LEU A 194 6.37 29.90 8.65
C LEU A 194 5.84 29.52 7.26
N ILE A 195 4.52 29.55 7.05
CA ILE A 195 3.91 29.31 5.73
C ILE A 195 4.42 30.35 4.73
N SER A 196 4.38 31.63 5.08
CA SER A 196 4.79 32.72 4.18
C SER A 196 6.29 32.67 3.86
N GLU A 197 7.13 32.40 4.86
CA GLU A 197 8.58 32.25 4.69
C GLU A 197 8.91 31.05 3.80
N THR A 198 8.20 29.93 3.97
CA THR A 198 8.36 28.75 3.11
C THR A 198 7.94 29.04 1.67
N GLU A 199 6.82 29.74 1.45
CA GLU A 199 6.39 30.15 0.09
C GLU A 199 7.44 31.04 -0.58
N ALA A 200 7.96 32.03 0.15
CA ALA A 200 8.98 32.95 -0.36
C ALA A 200 10.25 32.19 -0.75
N LEU A 201 10.76 31.35 0.15
CA LEU A 201 12.00 30.60 -0.06
C LEU A 201 11.90 29.61 -1.23
N VAL A 202 10.78 28.89 -1.37
CA VAL A 202 10.56 27.99 -2.51
C VAL A 202 10.40 28.76 -3.83
N THR A 203 9.73 29.91 -3.79
CA THR A 203 9.55 30.73 -5.00
C THR A 203 10.89 31.30 -5.49
N THR A 204 11.67 31.88 -4.58
CA THR A 204 12.92 32.56 -4.93
C THR A 204 14.03 31.58 -5.26
N GLU A 205 14.28 30.58 -4.40
CA GLU A 205 15.48 29.74 -4.49
C GLU A 205 15.27 28.46 -5.33
N LEU A 206 14.05 27.91 -5.38
CA LEU A 206 13.79 26.61 -6.02
C LEU A 206 13.09 26.70 -7.37
N GLU A 207 12.33 27.76 -7.64
CA GLU A 207 11.58 27.95 -8.88
C GLU A 207 11.98 29.22 -9.66
N GLY A 208 13.05 29.90 -9.26
CA GLY A 208 13.63 31.03 -10.01
C GLY A 208 12.71 32.24 -10.12
N GLY A 209 11.86 32.48 -9.11
CA GLY A 209 10.93 33.61 -9.04
C GLY A 209 9.52 33.34 -9.57
N ASP A 210 9.25 32.17 -10.16
CA ASP A 210 7.90 31.83 -10.65
C ASP A 210 6.98 31.37 -9.50
N ARG A 211 6.24 32.34 -8.93
CA ARG A 211 5.26 32.09 -7.85
C ARG A 211 4.17 31.12 -8.30
N GLN A 212 3.71 31.14 -9.55
CA GLN A 212 2.63 30.25 -9.99
C GLN A 212 3.10 28.80 -9.98
N LYS A 213 4.31 28.54 -10.49
CA LYS A 213 4.89 27.20 -10.50
C LYS A 213 5.21 26.69 -9.10
N ALA A 214 5.72 27.56 -8.22
CA ALA A 214 5.96 27.27 -6.80
C ALA A 214 4.65 26.95 -6.06
N MET A 215 3.63 27.80 -6.17
CA MET A 215 2.35 27.59 -5.50
C MET A 215 1.61 26.37 -6.03
N LYS A 216 1.68 26.10 -7.34
CA LYS A 216 1.17 24.85 -7.89
C LYS A 216 1.81 23.68 -7.16
N ARG A 217 3.14 23.72 -6.89
CA ARG A 217 3.95 22.62 -6.30
C ARG A 217 3.70 22.44 -4.81
N LEU A 218 3.58 23.53 -4.09
CA LEU A 218 3.32 23.52 -2.66
C LEU A 218 1.86 23.15 -2.34
N ARG A 219 0.90 23.68 -3.10
CA ARG A 219 -0.52 23.39 -2.87
C ARG A 219 -0.87 22.00 -3.38
N VAL A 220 -0.97 21.07 -2.44
CA VAL A 220 -1.64 19.80 -2.66
C VAL A 220 -3.14 20.08 -2.64
N PRO A 221 -3.92 19.61 -3.63
CA PRO A 221 -5.39 19.67 -3.57
C PRO A 221 -5.88 19.08 -2.24
N PRO A 222 -6.95 19.63 -1.62
CA PRO A 222 -7.41 19.17 -0.32
C PRO A 222 -7.56 17.64 -0.30
N LEU A 223 -6.84 17.00 0.62
CA LEU A 223 -6.67 15.54 0.71
C LEU A 223 -8.00 14.78 0.89
N GLY A 224 -9.05 15.47 1.34
CA GLY A 224 -10.42 14.95 1.52
C GLY A 224 -11.42 15.39 0.46
N ALA A 225 -11.07 16.32 -0.45
CA ALA A 225 -11.90 16.52 -1.63
C ALA A 225 -11.67 15.30 -2.51
N ALA A 226 -12.64 14.39 -2.55
CA ALA A 226 -12.83 13.56 -3.72
C ALA A 226 -12.81 14.53 -4.90
N GLN A 227 -11.68 14.66 -5.60
CA GLN A 227 -11.77 15.07 -6.99
C GLN A 227 -12.64 13.96 -7.57
N PRO A 228 -13.91 14.26 -7.90
CA PRO A 228 -14.71 13.26 -8.56
C PRO A 228 -13.87 12.89 -9.77
N ALA A 229 -13.57 11.60 -9.92
CA ALA A 229 -13.00 11.19 -11.18
C ALA A 229 -13.91 11.75 -12.28
N PRO A 230 -13.35 12.18 -13.41
CA PRO A 230 -14.15 12.66 -14.52
C PRO A 230 -15.30 11.66 -14.73
N ALA A 231 -16.55 12.12 -14.80
CA ALA A 231 -17.73 11.23 -14.85
C ALA A 231 -17.59 10.12 -15.91
N TRP A 232 -16.85 10.43 -16.97
CA TRP A 232 -16.47 9.53 -18.04
C TRP A 232 -15.61 8.32 -17.61
N THR A 233 -14.70 8.47 -16.65
CA THR A 233 -13.93 7.34 -16.09
C THR A 233 -14.84 6.41 -15.29
N THR A 234 -15.72 6.96 -14.45
CA THR A 234 -16.67 6.14 -13.68
C THR A 234 -17.61 5.37 -14.59
N PHE A 235 -18.10 6.00 -15.66
CA PHE A 235 -18.88 5.33 -16.70
C PHE A 235 -18.12 4.18 -17.36
N ARG A 236 -16.86 4.41 -17.79
CA ARG A 236 -16.01 3.38 -18.42
C ARG A 236 -15.75 2.20 -17.48
N VAL A 237 -15.49 2.46 -16.19
CA VAL A 237 -15.35 1.40 -15.18
C VAL A 237 -16.64 0.56 -15.09
N GLY A 238 -17.80 1.21 -15.02
CA GLY A 238 -19.10 0.52 -15.00
C GLY A 238 -19.33 -0.32 -16.27
N LEU A 239 -19.03 0.24 -17.44
CA LEU A 239 -19.14 -0.44 -18.73
C LEU A 239 -18.23 -1.68 -18.79
N TYR A 240 -16.94 -1.55 -18.48
CA TYR A 240 -16.00 -2.67 -18.50
C TYR A 240 -16.38 -3.75 -17.48
N CYS A 241 -16.84 -3.36 -16.29
CA CYS A 241 -17.34 -4.30 -15.30
C CYS A 241 -18.56 -5.09 -15.81
N GLY A 242 -19.54 -4.40 -16.39
CA GLY A 242 -20.73 -5.05 -16.98
C GLY A 242 -20.39 -6.00 -18.13
N VAL A 243 -19.53 -5.57 -19.06
CA VAL A 243 -19.07 -6.41 -20.18
C VAL A 243 -18.28 -7.61 -19.66
N PHE A 244 -17.37 -7.41 -18.70
CA PHE A 244 -16.57 -8.47 -18.11
C PHE A 244 -17.44 -9.55 -17.43
N LEU A 245 -18.47 -9.16 -16.69
CA LEU A 245 -19.41 -10.10 -16.06
C LEU A 245 -20.11 -10.97 -17.09
N VAL A 246 -20.65 -10.38 -18.17
CA VAL A 246 -21.31 -11.13 -19.25
C VAL A 246 -20.33 -12.07 -19.97
N LEU A 247 -19.10 -11.61 -20.22
CA LEU A 247 -18.09 -12.42 -20.90
C LEU A 247 -17.60 -13.58 -20.02
N ILE A 248 -17.41 -13.39 -18.71
CA ILE A 248 -17.07 -14.48 -17.80
C ILE A 248 -18.15 -15.56 -17.80
N VAL A 249 -19.42 -15.17 -17.70
CA VAL A 249 -20.53 -16.14 -17.73
C VAL A 249 -20.50 -16.91 -19.06
N THR A 250 -20.26 -16.22 -20.17
CA THR A 250 -20.12 -16.85 -21.49
C THR A 250 -18.92 -17.80 -21.55
N VAL A 251 -17.76 -17.42 -21.00
CA VAL A 251 -16.56 -18.28 -20.91
C VAL A 251 -16.86 -19.54 -20.12
N VAL A 252 -17.54 -19.42 -18.96
CA VAL A 252 -17.87 -20.57 -18.10
C VAL A 252 -18.82 -21.53 -18.81
N ILE A 253 -19.88 -21.01 -19.43
CA ILE A 253 -20.84 -21.83 -20.18
C ILE A 253 -20.15 -22.50 -21.38
N THR A 254 -19.38 -21.74 -22.16
CA THR A 254 -18.66 -22.25 -23.33
C THR A 254 -17.65 -23.32 -22.92
N GLY A 255 -16.88 -23.06 -21.86
CA GLY A 255 -15.95 -24.02 -21.29
C GLY A 255 -16.64 -25.32 -20.89
N ALA A 256 -17.76 -25.24 -20.17
CA ALA A 256 -18.52 -26.44 -19.76
C ALA A 256 -19.09 -27.26 -20.94
N VAL A 257 -19.35 -26.63 -22.09
CA VAL A 257 -19.92 -27.30 -23.27
C VAL A 257 -18.84 -27.83 -24.21
N VAL A 258 -17.80 -27.04 -24.47
CA VAL A 258 -16.75 -27.31 -25.47
C VAL A 258 -15.63 -28.19 -24.89
N ILE A 259 -15.29 -28.01 -23.61
CA ILE A 259 -14.24 -28.79 -22.94
C ILE A 259 -14.84 -30.11 -22.44
N ARG A 260 -14.95 -31.11 -23.31
CA ARG A 260 -15.43 -32.46 -22.94
C ARG A 260 -14.37 -33.55 -23.01
N SER A 261 -13.24 -33.34 -23.69
CA SER A 261 -12.26 -34.43 -23.92
C SER A 261 -10.81 -34.01 -24.20
N ALA A 262 -10.47 -32.72 -24.16
CA ALA A 262 -9.10 -32.24 -24.44
C ALA A 262 -8.32 -31.97 -23.14
N ASP A 263 -6.99 -32.17 -23.18
CA ASP A 263 -6.09 -31.74 -22.11
C ASP A 263 -6.03 -30.20 -22.07
N VAL A 264 -6.79 -29.61 -21.15
CA VAL A 264 -6.91 -28.15 -21.00
C VAL A 264 -5.79 -27.52 -20.19
N TRP A 265 -4.92 -28.32 -19.58
CA TRP A 265 -3.93 -27.83 -18.64
C TRP A 265 -2.94 -26.83 -19.24
N PRO A 266 -2.41 -27.02 -20.47
CA PRO A 266 -1.57 -26.00 -21.11
C PRO A 266 -2.26 -24.64 -21.26
N MET A 267 -3.52 -24.64 -21.69
CA MET A 267 -4.30 -23.41 -21.85
C MET A 267 -4.56 -22.73 -20.50
N VAL A 268 -4.94 -23.50 -19.49
CA VAL A 268 -5.18 -22.98 -18.13
C VAL A 268 -3.92 -22.33 -17.58
N ARG A 269 -2.74 -22.96 -17.70
CA ARG A 269 -1.46 -22.38 -17.24
C ARG A 269 -1.12 -21.09 -17.96
N ILE A 270 -1.32 -21.04 -19.29
CA ILE A 270 -1.06 -19.84 -20.09
C ILE A 270 -1.99 -18.69 -19.69
N TYR A 271 -3.28 -18.92 -19.43
CA TYR A 271 -4.22 -17.84 -19.09
C TYR A 271 -4.26 -17.49 -17.60
N ARG A 272 -3.84 -18.39 -16.70
CA ARG A 272 -3.83 -18.19 -15.24
C ARG A 272 -2.98 -17.00 -14.83
N GLY A 273 -1.74 -16.90 -15.31
CA GLY A 273 -0.85 -15.78 -14.96
C GLY A 273 -1.46 -14.41 -15.29
N GLY A 274 -2.10 -14.28 -16.45
CA GLY A 274 -2.79 -13.07 -16.89
C GLY A 274 -4.00 -12.73 -16.02
N PHE A 275 -4.79 -13.73 -15.64
CA PHE A 275 -5.91 -13.55 -14.71
C PHE A 275 -5.43 -13.04 -13.34
N LEU A 276 -4.39 -13.65 -12.77
CA LEU A 276 -3.81 -13.23 -11.48
C LEU A 276 -3.28 -11.79 -11.52
N LEU A 277 -2.71 -11.33 -12.65
CA LEU A 277 -2.31 -9.93 -12.83
C LEU A 277 -3.51 -8.97 -12.84
N ILE A 278 -4.61 -9.37 -13.48
CA ILE A 278 -5.85 -8.58 -13.52
C ILE A 278 -6.48 -8.50 -12.14
N GLU A 279 -6.56 -9.63 -11.44
CA GLU A 279 -7.03 -9.74 -10.06
C GLU A 279 -6.18 -8.86 -9.12
N PHE A 280 -4.85 -8.94 -9.22
CA PHE A 280 -3.94 -8.12 -8.45
C PHE A 280 -4.20 -6.62 -8.64
N LEU A 281 -4.39 -6.16 -9.89
CA LEU A 281 -4.69 -4.76 -10.18
C LEU A 281 -6.06 -4.33 -9.64
N PHE A 282 -7.04 -5.22 -9.69
CA PHE A 282 -8.37 -4.99 -9.13
C PHE A 282 -8.32 -4.86 -7.60
N LEU A 283 -7.63 -5.77 -6.91
CA LEU A 283 -7.44 -5.74 -5.47
C LEU A 283 -6.62 -4.52 -5.03
N LEU A 284 -5.63 -4.10 -5.81
CA LEU A 284 -4.91 -2.84 -5.58
C LEU A 284 -5.87 -1.63 -5.67
N GLY A 285 -6.85 -1.67 -6.57
CA GLY A 285 -7.94 -0.70 -6.65
C GLY A 285 -8.80 -0.65 -5.37
N ILE A 286 -9.19 -1.83 -4.84
CA ILE A 286 -9.92 -1.93 -3.57
C ILE A 286 -9.09 -1.39 -2.41
N ASN A 287 -7.80 -1.73 -2.35
CA ASN A 287 -6.90 -1.28 -1.29
C ASN A 287 -6.71 0.23 -1.29
N THR A 288 -6.45 0.82 -2.46
CA THR A 288 -6.32 2.28 -2.58
C THR A 288 -7.62 3.02 -2.26
N TYR A 289 -8.78 2.43 -2.56
CA TYR A 289 -10.08 2.93 -2.11
C TYR A 289 -10.21 2.85 -0.58
N GLY A 290 -9.93 1.68 0.01
CA GLY A 290 -10.00 1.45 1.45
C GLY A 290 -9.06 2.36 2.25
N TRP A 291 -7.82 2.54 1.81
CA TRP A 291 -6.87 3.48 2.41
C TRP A 291 -7.39 4.91 2.36
N ARG A 292 -8.00 5.33 1.25
CA ARG A 292 -8.55 6.67 1.12
C ARG A 292 -9.73 6.90 2.07
N GLN A 293 -10.63 5.92 2.21
CA GLN A 293 -11.75 5.98 3.16
C GLN A 293 -11.28 5.98 4.61
N ALA A 294 -10.26 5.17 4.93
CA ALA A 294 -9.64 5.12 6.25
C ALA A 294 -8.76 6.35 6.56
N GLY A 295 -8.50 7.20 5.57
CA GLY A 295 -7.69 8.40 5.73
C GLY A 295 -6.17 8.15 5.73
N VAL A 296 -5.72 7.02 5.18
CA VAL A 296 -4.30 6.69 5.01
C VAL A 296 -3.74 7.41 3.77
N ASN A 297 -2.74 8.25 3.98
CA ASN A 297 -2.05 8.97 2.90
C ASN A 297 -1.08 8.07 2.12
N HIS A 298 -1.63 7.13 1.34
CA HIS A 298 -0.88 6.21 0.50
C HIS A 298 -0.02 6.94 -0.55
N VAL A 299 -0.45 8.10 -1.04
CA VAL A 299 0.33 8.91 -1.98
C VAL A 299 1.69 9.30 -1.39
N LEU A 300 1.71 9.74 -0.13
CA LEU A 300 2.95 10.08 0.57
C LEU A 300 3.77 8.81 0.88
N ILE A 301 3.12 7.77 1.42
CA ILE A 301 3.78 6.52 1.82
C ILE A 301 4.53 5.87 0.64
N PHE A 302 3.93 5.87 -0.55
CA PHE A 302 4.53 5.34 -1.76
C PHE A 302 5.43 6.34 -2.51
N GLU A 303 5.68 7.52 -1.93
CA GLU A 303 6.45 8.61 -2.55
C GLU A 303 5.90 8.98 -3.95
N LEU A 304 4.59 8.87 -4.13
CA LEU A 304 3.90 9.17 -5.38
C LEU A 304 3.73 10.67 -5.54
N ASN A 305 3.74 11.13 -6.79
CA ASN A 305 3.45 12.53 -7.07
C ASN A 305 1.98 12.85 -6.71
N PRO A 306 1.70 13.81 -5.81
CA PRO A 306 0.33 14.13 -5.40
C PRO A 306 -0.57 14.62 -6.53
N ARG A 307 0.01 15.17 -7.59
CA ARG A 307 -0.72 15.67 -8.75
C ARG A 307 -0.85 14.67 -9.89
N ASN A 308 -0.11 13.58 -9.82
CA ASN A 308 -0.01 12.62 -10.90
C ASN A 308 0.20 11.22 -10.33
N ASN A 309 -0.86 10.70 -9.70
CA ASN A 309 -0.97 9.32 -9.26
C ASN A 309 -2.23 8.70 -9.87
N LEU A 310 -2.26 7.37 -9.91
CA LEU A 310 -3.46 6.65 -10.31
C LEU A 310 -4.45 6.68 -9.14
N SER A 311 -5.69 7.06 -9.43
CA SER A 311 -6.80 6.90 -8.49
C SER A 311 -7.28 5.44 -8.48
N HIS A 312 -8.01 5.04 -7.43
CA HIS A 312 -8.67 3.73 -7.37
C HIS A 312 -9.55 3.47 -8.60
N GLN A 313 -10.24 4.49 -9.13
CA GLN A 313 -11.05 4.34 -10.33
C GLN A 313 -10.21 4.09 -11.59
N HIS A 314 -9.03 4.70 -11.70
CA HIS A 314 -8.13 4.43 -12.83
C HIS A 314 -7.56 3.02 -12.76
N LEU A 315 -7.29 2.51 -11.55
CA LEU A 315 -6.89 1.11 -11.36
C LEU A 315 -8.01 0.15 -11.77
N PHE A 316 -9.25 0.41 -11.37
CA PHE A 316 -10.41 -0.37 -11.81
C PHE A 316 -10.64 -0.28 -13.32
N GLU A 317 -10.40 0.88 -13.94
CA GLU A 317 -10.53 1.05 -15.39
C GLU A 317 -9.52 0.17 -16.13
N ILE A 318 -8.25 0.18 -15.69
CA ILE A 318 -7.19 -0.65 -16.28
C ILE A 318 -7.50 -2.13 -16.07
N ALA A 319 -7.82 -2.54 -14.84
CA ALA A 319 -8.15 -3.94 -14.53
C ALA A 319 -9.35 -4.44 -15.34
N GLY A 320 -10.41 -3.63 -15.43
CA GLY A 320 -11.61 -3.95 -16.22
C GLY A 320 -11.31 -4.09 -17.72
N LEU A 321 -10.55 -3.17 -18.31
CA LEU A 321 -10.15 -3.25 -19.71
C LEU A 321 -9.32 -4.52 -20.00
N LEU A 322 -8.31 -4.80 -19.16
CA LEU A 322 -7.48 -5.99 -19.32
C LEU A 322 -8.29 -7.28 -19.09
N GLY A 323 -9.25 -7.26 -18.16
CA GLY A 323 -10.20 -8.36 -17.91
C GLY A 323 -11.09 -8.66 -19.12
N VAL A 324 -11.64 -7.62 -19.76
CA VAL A 324 -12.43 -7.78 -20.99
C VAL A 324 -11.57 -8.38 -22.10
N LEU A 325 -10.35 -7.85 -22.32
CA LEU A 325 -9.43 -8.39 -23.33
C LEU A 325 -9.03 -9.84 -23.06
N TRP A 326 -8.84 -10.19 -21.79
CA TRP A 326 -8.55 -11.57 -21.36
C TRP A 326 -9.71 -12.51 -21.69
N CYS A 327 -10.96 -12.12 -21.38
CA CYS A 327 -12.13 -12.95 -21.71
C CYS A 327 -12.33 -13.09 -23.22
N VAL A 328 -12.17 -12.00 -23.98
CA VAL A 328 -12.26 -12.04 -25.45
C VAL A 328 -11.19 -12.96 -26.03
N SER A 329 -9.95 -12.85 -25.56
CA SER A 329 -8.85 -13.71 -26.00
C SER A 329 -9.13 -15.19 -25.72
N LEU A 330 -9.64 -15.52 -24.52
CA LEU A 330 -9.99 -16.88 -24.13
C LEU A 330 -11.16 -17.44 -24.94
N LEU A 331 -12.21 -16.64 -25.19
CA LEU A 331 -13.31 -17.04 -26.08
C LEU A 331 -12.82 -17.25 -27.51
N SER A 332 -11.95 -16.38 -28.02
CA SER A 332 -11.33 -16.55 -29.34
C SER A 332 -10.49 -17.82 -29.45
N CYS A 333 -9.85 -18.27 -28.36
CA CYS A 333 -9.22 -19.60 -28.29
C CYS A 333 -10.25 -20.73 -28.38
N LEU A 334 -11.32 -20.66 -27.58
CA LEU A 334 -12.34 -21.70 -27.53
C LEU A 334 -13.12 -21.85 -28.85
N PHE A 335 -13.23 -20.76 -29.62
CA PHE A 335 -13.86 -20.73 -30.94
C PHE A 335 -12.83 -20.66 -32.09
N SER A 336 -11.59 -21.12 -31.90
CA SER A 336 -10.52 -21.04 -32.91
C SER A 336 -10.95 -21.60 -34.27
N ASP A 337 -11.67 -22.73 -34.26
CA ASP A 337 -12.12 -23.41 -35.48
C ASP A 337 -13.15 -22.58 -36.26
N SER A 338 -13.96 -21.80 -35.56
CA SER A 338 -14.97 -20.91 -36.18
C SER A 338 -14.35 -19.61 -36.70
N ILE A 339 -13.29 -19.12 -36.05
CA ILE A 339 -12.66 -17.82 -36.32
C ILE A 339 -11.47 -17.99 -37.29
N LEU A 340 -11.03 -19.22 -37.57
CA LEU A 340 -9.86 -19.54 -38.42
C LEU A 340 -8.55 -18.89 -37.95
N VAL A 341 -8.47 -18.56 -36.66
CA VAL A 341 -7.26 -18.03 -36.02
C VAL A 341 -6.65 -19.15 -35.17
N PRO A 342 -5.36 -19.45 -35.33
CA PRO A 342 -4.69 -20.47 -34.51
C PRO A 342 -4.88 -20.18 -33.02
N MET A 343 -5.28 -21.19 -32.25
CA MET A 343 -5.56 -21.06 -30.81
C MET A 343 -4.39 -20.43 -30.05
N GLN A 344 -3.16 -20.72 -30.46
CA GLN A 344 -1.92 -20.29 -29.83
C GLN A 344 -1.54 -18.84 -30.20
N ALA A 345 -2.16 -18.22 -31.20
CA ALA A 345 -1.92 -16.82 -31.54
C ALA A 345 -2.59 -15.86 -30.54
N ASN A 346 -3.76 -16.22 -30.01
CA ASN A 346 -4.56 -15.39 -29.11
C ASN A 346 -3.86 -15.04 -27.78
N PRO A 347 -3.29 -16.00 -27.01
CA PRO A 347 -2.58 -15.66 -25.77
C PRO A 347 -1.32 -14.84 -26.06
N LEU A 348 -0.59 -15.16 -27.13
CA LEU A 348 0.59 -14.38 -27.54
C LEU A 348 0.23 -12.92 -27.86
N ALA A 349 -0.88 -12.69 -28.56
CA ALA A 349 -1.39 -11.35 -28.84
C ALA A 349 -1.80 -10.61 -27.56
N LEU A 350 -2.45 -11.30 -26.61
CA LEU A 350 -2.86 -10.72 -25.32
C LEU A 350 -1.65 -10.29 -24.47
N TYR A 351 -0.68 -11.18 -24.26
CA TYR A 351 0.52 -10.87 -23.48
C TYR A 351 1.44 -9.89 -24.20
N GLY A 352 1.50 -9.96 -25.53
CA GLY A 352 2.14 -8.94 -26.36
C GLY A 352 1.52 -7.56 -26.13
N PHE A 353 0.19 -7.47 -26.09
CA PHE A 353 -0.51 -6.23 -25.74
C PHE A 353 -0.21 -5.77 -24.32
N PHE A 354 -0.19 -6.66 -23.31
CA PHE A 354 0.17 -6.30 -21.93
C PHE A 354 1.58 -5.69 -21.85
N LEU A 355 2.55 -6.34 -22.51
CA LEU A 355 3.94 -5.88 -22.56
C LEU A 355 4.05 -4.53 -23.27
N LEU A 356 3.47 -4.40 -24.47
CA LEU A 356 3.46 -3.16 -25.25
C LEU A 356 2.77 -2.03 -24.50
N PHE A 357 1.64 -2.31 -23.84
CA PHE A 357 0.95 -1.34 -22.98
C PHE A 357 1.87 -0.85 -21.86
N LEU A 358 2.61 -1.75 -21.19
CA LEU A 358 3.50 -1.37 -20.10
C LEU A 358 4.70 -0.54 -20.58
N ILE A 359 5.40 -0.97 -21.63
CA ILE A 359 6.65 -0.34 -22.12
C ILE A 359 6.42 0.84 -23.06
N ASN A 360 5.20 1.06 -23.55
CA ASN A 360 4.90 2.07 -24.56
C ASN A 360 5.48 3.46 -24.18
N PRO A 361 6.43 4.01 -24.99
CA PRO A 361 7.16 5.23 -24.65
C PRO A 361 6.36 6.51 -24.91
N PHE A 362 5.23 6.44 -25.61
CA PHE A 362 4.40 7.61 -25.89
C PHE A 362 3.71 8.12 -24.62
N LYS A 363 3.50 9.44 -24.53
CA LYS A 363 2.85 10.13 -23.40
C LYS A 363 1.33 9.89 -23.31
N THR A 364 0.88 8.71 -23.72
CA THR A 364 -0.51 8.24 -23.68
C THR A 364 -0.69 7.19 -22.57
N CYS A 365 -1.94 6.82 -22.28
CA CYS A 365 -2.29 5.69 -21.40
C CYS A 365 -1.53 5.68 -20.06
N TYR A 366 -1.65 6.73 -19.24
CA TYR A 366 -1.02 6.77 -17.91
C TYR A 366 0.53 6.65 -17.89
N TYR A 367 1.20 7.17 -18.93
CA TYR A 367 2.67 7.15 -19.13
C TYR A 367 3.51 7.27 -17.85
N LYS A 368 3.28 8.30 -17.01
CA LYS A 368 4.12 8.54 -15.83
C LYS A 368 4.01 7.41 -14.80
N SER A 369 2.83 6.82 -14.63
CA SER A 369 2.61 5.72 -13.69
C SER A 369 3.24 4.42 -14.20
N ARG A 370 3.18 4.16 -15.52
CA ARG A 370 3.85 3.00 -16.15
C ARG A 370 5.37 3.07 -16.00
N PHE A 371 5.98 4.22 -16.31
CA PHE A 371 7.42 4.41 -16.11
C PHE A 371 7.83 4.43 -14.64
N TRP A 372 6.96 4.88 -13.73
CA TRP A 372 7.18 4.73 -12.29
C TRP A 372 7.24 3.25 -11.90
N LEU A 373 6.30 2.42 -12.36
CA LEU A 373 6.30 0.98 -12.11
C LEU A 373 7.53 0.29 -12.72
N LEU A 374 7.90 0.60 -13.97
CA LEU A 374 9.09 0.06 -14.62
C LEU A 374 10.38 0.42 -13.87
N LYS A 375 10.50 1.68 -13.45
CA LYS A 375 11.64 2.12 -12.62
C LYS A 375 11.66 1.40 -11.28
N LEU A 376 10.49 1.16 -10.68
CA LEU A 376 10.36 0.45 -9.41
C LEU A 376 10.77 -1.02 -9.55
N LEU A 377 10.27 -1.72 -10.56
CA LEU A 377 10.66 -3.08 -10.91
C LEU A 377 12.17 -3.18 -11.16
N PHE A 378 12.74 -2.24 -11.91
CA PHE A 378 14.18 -2.19 -12.14
C PHE A 378 14.94 -2.11 -10.81
N ARG A 379 14.58 -1.18 -9.91
CA ARG A 379 15.23 -1.05 -8.59
C ARG A 379 15.08 -2.28 -7.71
N VAL A 380 13.96 -3.00 -7.80
CA VAL A 380 13.75 -4.27 -7.08
C VAL A 380 14.71 -5.35 -7.59
N VAL A 381 14.83 -5.50 -8.92
CA VAL A 381 15.76 -6.47 -9.54
C VAL A 381 17.21 -6.11 -9.24
N THR A 382 17.56 -4.82 -9.25
CA THR A 382 18.92 -4.32 -8.97
C THR A 382 19.09 -3.86 -7.52
N ALA A 383 18.30 -4.43 -6.59
CA ALA A 383 18.28 -4.06 -5.17
C ALA A 383 19.66 -3.92 -4.47
N PRO A 384 20.70 -4.73 -4.76
CA PRO A 384 22.02 -4.55 -4.13
C PRO A 384 22.65 -3.16 -4.37
N PHE A 385 22.26 -2.50 -5.46
CA PHE A 385 22.91 -1.29 -5.98
C PHE A 385 22.15 -0.01 -5.65
N HIS A 386 20.94 -0.09 -5.11
CA HIS A 386 20.11 1.07 -4.81
C HIS A 386 19.80 1.19 -3.32
N ARG A 387 19.38 2.37 -2.88
CA ARG A 387 18.78 2.52 -1.54
C ARG A 387 17.36 1.95 -1.63
N VAL A 388 17.01 1.09 -0.69
CA VAL A 388 15.69 0.44 -0.65
C VAL A 388 14.70 1.38 0.03
N GLY A 389 13.83 1.98 -0.78
CA GLY A 389 12.69 2.75 -0.30
C GLY A 389 11.52 1.86 0.08
N PHE A 390 10.46 2.50 0.58
CA PHE A 390 9.24 1.81 0.95
C PHE A 390 8.56 1.12 -0.24
N ALA A 391 8.42 1.82 -1.36
CA ALA A 391 7.78 1.28 -2.55
C ALA A 391 8.53 0.06 -3.11
N ASP A 392 9.87 0.04 -3.00
CA ASP A 392 10.70 -1.09 -3.43
C ASP A 392 10.46 -2.30 -2.54
N PHE A 393 10.39 -2.07 -1.22
CA PHE A 393 10.06 -3.08 -0.23
C PHE A 393 8.66 -3.66 -0.48
N TRP A 394 7.67 -2.80 -0.71
CA TRP A 394 6.28 -3.19 -0.93
C TRP A 394 6.13 -4.02 -2.19
N LEU A 395 6.67 -3.55 -3.33
CA LEU A 395 6.52 -4.25 -4.61
C LEU A 395 7.19 -5.62 -4.56
N ALA A 396 8.39 -5.73 -3.98
CA ALA A 396 9.07 -7.00 -3.84
C ALA A 396 8.27 -7.99 -2.98
N ASP A 397 7.52 -7.49 -1.99
CA ASP A 397 6.66 -8.31 -1.15
C ASP A 397 5.51 -8.90 -1.98
N GLN A 398 4.88 -8.06 -2.80
CA GLN A 398 3.83 -8.48 -3.73
C GLN A 398 4.30 -9.54 -4.73
N LEU A 399 5.56 -9.47 -5.17
CA LEU A 399 6.12 -10.47 -6.08
C LEU A 399 6.16 -11.88 -5.46
N ASN A 400 6.19 -12.03 -4.13
CA ASN A 400 6.19 -13.35 -3.50
C ASN A 400 4.86 -14.08 -3.71
N SER A 401 3.74 -13.37 -3.62
CA SER A 401 2.41 -13.92 -3.93
C SER A 401 2.14 -14.02 -5.43
N LEU A 402 2.86 -13.24 -6.25
CA LEU A 402 2.81 -13.34 -7.72
C LEU A 402 3.82 -14.34 -8.30
N VAL A 403 4.43 -15.21 -7.47
CA VAL A 403 5.39 -16.21 -7.95
C VAL A 403 4.78 -17.12 -9.03
N VAL A 404 3.49 -17.46 -8.91
CA VAL A 404 2.78 -18.28 -9.91
C VAL A 404 2.73 -17.58 -11.27
N VAL A 405 2.60 -16.24 -11.30
CA VAL A 405 2.64 -15.47 -12.55
C VAL A 405 4.01 -15.59 -13.22
N LEU A 406 5.11 -15.54 -12.46
CA LEU A 406 6.46 -15.70 -13.00
C LEU A 406 6.70 -17.12 -13.54
N MET A 407 6.16 -18.13 -12.85
CA MET A 407 6.25 -19.52 -13.27
C MET A 407 5.42 -19.80 -14.52
N ASP A 408 4.21 -19.22 -14.62
CA ASP A 408 3.38 -19.33 -15.81
C ASP A 408 3.97 -18.56 -17.01
N LEU A 409 4.65 -17.43 -16.75
CA LEU A 409 5.39 -16.69 -17.77
C LEU A 409 6.57 -17.52 -18.30
N GLU A 410 7.31 -18.20 -17.43
CA GLU A 410 8.35 -19.14 -17.87
C GLU A 410 7.77 -20.28 -18.69
N TYR A 411 6.73 -20.94 -18.19
CA TYR A 411 6.04 -22.01 -18.91
C TYR A 411 5.62 -21.55 -20.31
N MET A 412 5.01 -20.36 -20.42
CA MET A 412 4.62 -19.77 -21.69
C MET A 412 5.83 -19.58 -22.61
N ILE A 413 6.92 -18.96 -22.13
CA ILE A 413 8.13 -18.77 -22.93
C ILE A 413 8.69 -20.11 -23.41
N CYS A 414 8.74 -21.12 -22.55
CA CYS A 414 9.22 -22.46 -22.90
C CYS A 414 8.30 -23.12 -23.94
N PHE A 415 6.98 -23.06 -23.75
CA PHE A 415 5.98 -23.64 -24.65
C PHE A 415 6.12 -23.09 -26.08
N TYR A 416 6.15 -21.76 -26.23
CA TYR A 416 6.31 -21.12 -27.54
C TYR A 416 7.69 -21.34 -28.19
N SER A 417 8.72 -21.64 -27.39
CA SER A 417 10.10 -21.80 -27.89
C SER A 417 10.41 -23.25 -28.27
N PHE A 418 9.86 -24.23 -27.55
CA PHE A 418 10.31 -25.62 -27.62
C PHE A 418 9.21 -26.65 -27.86
N GLU A 419 7.93 -26.36 -27.57
CA GLU A 419 6.83 -27.33 -27.67
C GLU A 419 5.82 -27.00 -28.79
N LEU A 420 5.84 -25.77 -29.31
CA LEU A 420 4.91 -25.28 -30.31
C LEU A 420 5.37 -25.58 -31.75
N ASP A 421 4.50 -26.20 -32.55
CA ASP A 421 4.65 -26.34 -34.01
C ASP A 421 3.53 -25.59 -34.76
N TRP A 422 3.87 -24.44 -35.33
CA TRP A 422 2.94 -23.60 -36.11
C TRP A 422 2.37 -24.28 -37.37
N ARG A 423 2.93 -25.42 -37.81
CA ARG A 423 2.47 -26.12 -39.02
C ARG A 423 1.28 -27.03 -38.77
N LYS A 424 0.99 -27.39 -37.52
CA LYS A 424 -0.12 -28.26 -37.17
C LYS A 424 -1.29 -27.45 -36.59
N HIS A 425 -2.51 -27.95 -36.83
CA HIS A 425 -3.73 -27.31 -36.32
C HIS A 425 -3.87 -27.42 -34.79
N ASP A 426 -3.37 -28.51 -34.19
CA ASP A 426 -3.28 -28.68 -32.73
C ASP A 426 -2.13 -27.85 -32.11
N GLY A 427 -1.18 -27.39 -32.95
CA GLY A 427 -0.01 -26.60 -32.59
C GLY A 427 1.02 -27.31 -31.73
N LEU A 428 0.87 -28.61 -31.47
CA LEU A 428 1.74 -29.37 -30.57
C LEU A 428 2.76 -30.20 -31.37
N ILE A 429 4.03 -30.15 -30.96
CA ILE A 429 5.01 -31.11 -31.45
C ILE A 429 4.53 -32.51 -31.04
N SER A 430 4.47 -33.44 -31.99
CA SER A 430 4.12 -34.85 -31.72
C SER A 430 5.30 -35.53 -31.04
N SER A 431 5.51 -35.20 -29.78
CA SER A 431 6.41 -35.93 -28.89
C SER A 431 5.54 -36.61 -27.86
N GLU A 432 5.24 -37.89 -28.07
CA GLU A 432 4.71 -38.75 -27.01
C GLU A 432 5.59 -38.58 -25.76
N GLY A 433 5.04 -37.96 -24.71
CA GLY A 433 5.53 -38.12 -23.33
C GLY A 433 6.68 -37.26 -22.83
N LYS A 434 6.94 -36.05 -23.33
CA LYS A 434 7.87 -35.11 -22.65
C LYS A 434 7.24 -33.75 -22.40
N ASP A 435 6.64 -33.59 -21.22
CA ASP A 435 6.22 -32.30 -20.63
C ASP A 435 7.48 -31.56 -20.15
N VAL A 436 8.31 -31.11 -21.11
CA VAL A 436 9.65 -30.56 -20.85
C VAL A 436 9.52 -29.24 -20.08
N CYS A 437 8.55 -28.41 -20.47
CA CYS A 437 8.35 -27.07 -19.93
C CYS A 437 7.73 -27.05 -18.52
N ASN A 438 7.10 -28.14 -18.09
CA ASN A 438 6.53 -28.26 -16.74
C ASN A 438 7.47 -29.00 -15.76
N SER A 439 8.59 -29.52 -16.25
CA SER A 439 9.55 -30.30 -15.45
C SER A 439 10.61 -29.42 -14.80
N TYR A 440 11.05 -29.80 -13.59
CA TYR A 440 12.21 -29.20 -12.92
C TYR A 440 13.56 -29.63 -13.53
N SER A 441 13.58 -30.45 -14.58
CA SER A 441 14.81 -31.11 -15.09
C SER A 441 15.94 -30.17 -15.52
N TYR A 442 15.65 -28.93 -15.92
CA TYR A 442 16.66 -27.93 -16.29
C TYR A 442 16.99 -26.92 -15.18
N GLY A 443 16.38 -27.02 -14.00
CA GLY A 443 16.61 -26.13 -12.85
C GLY A 443 16.08 -24.70 -13.00
N VAL A 444 15.76 -24.24 -14.21
CA VAL A 444 15.24 -22.89 -14.51
C VAL A 444 13.99 -22.57 -13.70
N ARG A 445 13.03 -23.51 -13.65
CA ARG A 445 11.80 -23.41 -12.87
C ARG A 445 12.06 -23.18 -11.38
N ALA A 446 13.06 -23.86 -10.80
CA ALA A 446 13.46 -23.66 -9.40
C ALA A 446 14.10 -22.28 -9.18
N VAL A 447 14.90 -21.79 -10.14
CA VAL A 447 15.50 -20.44 -10.07
C VAL A 447 14.40 -19.38 -10.08
N ILE A 448 13.44 -19.47 -10.99
CA ILE A 448 12.34 -18.50 -11.12
C ILE A 448 11.45 -18.50 -9.88
N GLN A 449 11.15 -19.68 -9.32
CA GLN A 449 10.42 -19.80 -8.07
C GLN A 449 11.14 -19.11 -6.89
N CYS A 450 12.47 -19.09 -6.89
CA CYS A 450 13.27 -18.41 -5.86
C CYS A 450 13.37 -16.89 -6.06
N LEU A 451 13.12 -16.34 -7.25
CA LEU A 451 13.39 -14.94 -7.57
C LEU A 451 12.69 -13.94 -6.63
N PRO A 452 11.38 -14.06 -6.32
CA PRO A 452 10.71 -13.13 -5.43
C PRO A 452 11.33 -13.09 -4.02
N ALA A 453 11.61 -14.26 -3.45
CA ALA A 453 12.25 -14.39 -2.14
C ALA A 453 13.69 -13.84 -2.17
N TRP A 454 14.41 -14.05 -3.27
CA TRP A 454 15.75 -13.49 -3.50
C TRP A 454 15.75 -11.96 -3.50
N PHE A 455 14.81 -11.32 -4.20
CA PHE A 455 14.73 -9.86 -4.21
C PHE A 455 14.52 -9.31 -2.80
N ARG A 456 13.67 -9.94 -2.00
CA ARG A 456 13.43 -9.55 -0.59
C ARG A 456 14.63 -9.79 0.31
N PHE A 457 15.25 -10.96 0.18
CA PHE A 457 16.46 -11.33 0.91
C PHE A 457 17.56 -10.27 0.72
N VAL A 458 17.85 -9.95 -0.53
CA VAL A 458 18.89 -8.96 -0.89
C VAL A 458 18.51 -7.55 -0.45
N GLN A 459 17.24 -7.14 -0.56
CA GLN A 459 16.77 -5.86 -0.02
C GLN A 459 16.99 -5.75 1.49
N CYS A 460 16.74 -6.83 2.23
CA CYS A 460 16.95 -6.88 3.67
C CYS A 460 18.44 -6.75 4.03
N LEU A 461 19.33 -7.44 3.30
CA LEU A 461 20.77 -7.31 3.47
C LEU A 461 21.27 -5.90 3.12
N ARG A 462 20.72 -5.28 2.07
CA ARG A 462 21.04 -3.90 1.71
C ARG A 462 20.63 -2.92 2.81
N ARG A 463 19.44 -3.07 3.38
CA ARG A 463 18.97 -2.24 4.51
C ARG A 463 19.82 -2.44 5.77
N TYR A 464 20.25 -3.68 6.05
CA TYR A 464 21.21 -3.93 7.12
C TYR A 464 22.54 -3.22 6.87
N ARG A 465 23.07 -3.28 5.64
CA ARG A 465 24.32 -2.59 5.27
C ARG A 465 24.22 -1.08 5.49
N ASP A 466 23.06 -0.49 5.17
CA ASP A 466 22.82 0.96 5.24
C ASP A 466 22.60 1.45 6.67
N THR A 467 21.82 0.72 7.48
CA THR A 467 21.41 1.14 8.83
C THR A 467 22.28 0.57 9.94
N LYS A 468 23.03 -0.51 9.67
CA LYS A 468 23.79 -1.32 10.64
C LYS A 468 22.95 -1.93 11.77
N ARG A 469 21.61 -1.95 11.63
CA ARG A 469 20.70 -2.54 12.62
C ARG A 469 20.38 -4.00 12.25
N ALA A 470 20.87 -4.94 13.05
CA ALA A 470 20.66 -6.37 12.81
C ALA A 470 19.16 -6.75 12.87
N PHE A 471 18.45 -6.24 13.87
CA PHE A 471 16.99 -6.34 13.95
C PHE A 471 16.35 -5.05 13.42
N PRO A 472 15.29 -5.12 12.57
CA PRO A 472 14.63 -6.32 12.06
C PRO A 472 15.27 -6.92 10.80
N HIS A 473 16.29 -6.29 10.22
CA HIS A 473 16.72 -6.55 8.84
C HIS A 473 17.27 -7.97 8.58
N LEU A 474 18.22 -8.46 9.39
CA LEU A 474 18.79 -9.80 9.20
C LEU A 474 17.80 -10.90 9.53
N VAL A 475 16.94 -10.69 10.54
CA VAL A 475 15.89 -11.65 10.89
C VAL A 475 14.84 -11.72 9.77
N ASN A 476 14.51 -10.60 9.13
CA ASN A 476 13.65 -10.63 7.95
C ASN A 476 14.33 -11.29 6.75
N ALA A 477 15.65 -11.10 6.55
CA ALA A 477 16.41 -11.83 5.54
C ALA A 477 16.37 -13.35 5.80
N GLY A 478 16.49 -13.76 7.07
CA GLY A 478 16.33 -15.15 7.51
C GLY A 478 14.99 -15.74 7.07
N LYS A 479 13.88 -15.01 7.27
CA LYS A 479 12.53 -15.39 6.80
C LYS A 479 12.53 -15.78 5.33
N TYR A 480 12.97 -14.89 4.43
CA TYR A 480 12.96 -15.15 2.99
C TYR A 480 13.97 -16.21 2.54
N SER A 481 15.06 -16.41 3.29
CA SER A 481 16.01 -17.48 2.98
C SER A 481 15.42 -18.89 3.13
N THR A 482 14.40 -19.06 3.99
CA THR A 482 13.72 -20.36 4.16
C THR A 482 13.10 -20.86 2.86
N SER A 483 12.63 -19.96 1.98
CA SER A 483 12.06 -20.30 0.67
C SER A 483 13.07 -20.98 -0.25
N PHE A 484 14.37 -20.65 -0.17
CA PHE A 484 15.39 -21.30 -0.99
C PHE A 484 15.52 -22.78 -0.67
N PHE A 485 15.46 -23.14 0.62
CA PHE A 485 15.51 -24.53 1.06
C PHE A 485 14.25 -25.29 0.64
N VAL A 486 13.07 -24.67 0.80
CA VAL A 486 11.79 -25.25 0.34
C VAL A 486 11.86 -25.60 -1.14
N VAL A 487 12.26 -24.65 -2.00
CA VAL A 487 12.34 -24.87 -3.45
C VAL A 487 13.42 -25.88 -3.81
N THR A 488 14.58 -25.84 -3.16
CA THR A 488 15.68 -26.79 -3.42
C THR A 488 15.24 -28.23 -3.14
N PHE A 489 14.65 -28.49 -1.98
CA PHE A 489 14.20 -29.84 -1.64
C PHE A 489 12.96 -30.27 -2.42
N ALA A 490 12.08 -29.33 -2.82
CA ALA A 490 10.98 -29.62 -3.74
C ALA A 490 11.50 -30.09 -5.11
N ALA A 491 12.50 -29.39 -5.67
CA ALA A 491 13.11 -29.74 -6.94
C ALA A 491 13.83 -31.10 -6.86
N LEU A 492 14.63 -31.33 -5.80
CA LEU A 492 15.32 -32.61 -5.57
C LEU A 492 14.33 -33.76 -5.39
N TYR A 493 13.25 -33.56 -4.64
CA TYR A 493 12.19 -34.56 -4.50
C TYR A 493 11.56 -34.89 -5.86
N SER A 494 11.22 -33.88 -6.66
CA SER A 494 10.59 -34.06 -7.96
C SER A 494 11.49 -34.82 -8.95
N THR A 495 12.79 -34.52 -9.01
CA THR A 495 13.73 -35.18 -9.93
C THR A 495 13.98 -36.64 -9.53
N HIS A 496 14.28 -36.89 -8.24
CA HIS A 496 14.57 -38.25 -7.77
C HIS A 496 13.34 -39.15 -7.76
N LYS A 497 12.13 -38.59 -7.58
CA LYS A 497 10.88 -39.32 -7.74
C LYS A 497 10.66 -39.76 -9.19
N ALA A 498 10.96 -38.91 -10.16
CA ALA A 498 10.83 -39.23 -11.59
C ALA A 498 11.80 -40.33 -12.00
N GLU A 499 13.02 -40.32 -11.45
CA GLU A 499 14.06 -41.32 -11.70
C GLU A 499 13.91 -42.60 -10.84
N ARG A 500 12.90 -42.68 -9.96
CA ARG A 500 12.65 -43.78 -9.01
C ARG A 500 13.84 -44.11 -8.10
N HIS A 501 14.62 -43.11 -7.71
CA HIS A 501 15.70 -43.27 -6.74
C HIS A 501 15.19 -43.45 -5.30
N ALA A 502 15.85 -44.31 -4.52
CA ALA A 502 15.49 -44.61 -3.13
C ALA A 502 15.54 -43.36 -2.21
N ASP A 503 16.44 -42.42 -2.52
CA ASP A 503 16.64 -41.18 -1.75
C ASP A 503 15.48 -40.18 -1.89
N SER A 504 14.53 -40.42 -2.79
CA SER A 504 13.34 -39.56 -2.96
C SER A 504 12.55 -39.37 -1.67
N HIS A 505 12.49 -40.39 -0.80
CA HIS A 505 11.84 -40.29 0.50
C HIS A 505 12.57 -39.35 1.46
N ILE A 506 13.91 -39.33 1.45
CA ILE A 506 14.72 -38.44 2.29
C ILE A 506 14.47 -36.99 1.89
N PHE A 507 14.52 -36.70 0.58
CA PHE A 507 14.24 -35.36 0.07
C PHE A 507 12.80 -34.92 0.33
N PHE A 508 11.84 -35.85 0.32
CA PHE A 508 10.46 -35.56 0.72
C PHE A 508 10.38 -35.11 2.18
N TYR A 509 10.99 -35.82 3.13
CA TYR A 509 10.97 -35.42 4.55
C TYR A 509 11.66 -34.07 4.80
N LEU A 510 12.77 -33.81 4.11
CA LEU A 510 13.46 -32.52 4.17
C LEU A 510 12.59 -31.40 3.58
N TYR A 511 11.92 -31.65 2.46
CA TYR A 511 10.97 -30.71 1.87
C TYR A 511 9.83 -30.34 2.83
N ILE A 512 9.18 -31.33 3.46
CA ILE A 512 8.11 -31.09 4.44
C ILE A 512 8.64 -30.33 5.67
N SER A 513 9.84 -30.69 6.16
CA SER A 513 10.46 -30.00 7.29
C SER A 513 10.71 -28.52 6.98
N CYS A 514 11.24 -28.22 5.79
CA CYS A 514 11.46 -26.85 5.34
C CYS A 514 10.14 -26.08 5.16
N LEU A 515 9.08 -26.73 4.65
CA LEU A 515 7.75 -26.12 4.53
C LEU A 515 7.18 -25.72 5.89
N VAL A 516 7.24 -26.61 6.88
CA VAL A 516 6.79 -26.32 8.25
C VAL A 516 7.56 -25.14 8.85
N ILE A 517 8.89 -25.14 8.73
CA ILE A 517 9.73 -24.05 9.23
C ILE A 517 9.39 -22.73 8.54
N SER A 518 9.26 -22.73 7.21
CA SER A 518 8.98 -21.53 6.42
C SER A 518 7.59 -20.95 6.73
N SER A 519 6.56 -21.80 6.79
CA SER A 519 5.19 -21.40 7.14
C SER A 519 5.10 -20.85 8.56
N CYS A 520 5.69 -21.53 9.55
CA CYS A 520 5.68 -21.06 10.94
C CYS A 520 6.44 -19.75 11.12
N TYR A 521 7.62 -19.60 10.49
CA TYR A 521 8.36 -18.33 10.54
C TYR A 521 7.53 -17.20 9.96
N THR A 522 6.98 -17.40 8.76
CA THR A 522 6.23 -16.36 8.04
C THR A 522 4.96 -15.99 8.80
N LEU A 523 4.21 -16.96 9.31
CA LEU A 523 3.02 -16.72 10.14
C LEU A 523 3.34 -15.91 11.40
N VAL A 524 4.40 -16.25 12.13
CA VAL A 524 4.82 -15.49 13.32
C VAL A 524 5.20 -14.06 12.93
N TRP A 525 5.88 -13.89 11.79
CA TRP A 525 6.26 -12.58 11.29
C TRP A 525 5.03 -11.73 10.94
N ASP A 526 4.09 -12.29 10.19
CA ASP A 526 2.92 -11.55 9.70
C ASP A 526 2.03 -11.10 10.88
N LEU A 527 1.70 -12.03 11.78
CA LEU A 527 0.85 -11.75 12.94
C LEU A 527 1.53 -10.79 13.93
N LYS A 528 2.79 -11.04 14.30
CA LYS A 528 3.44 -10.30 15.40
C LYS A 528 4.19 -9.06 14.92
N MET A 529 4.96 -9.17 13.83
CA MET A 529 5.84 -8.08 13.39
C MET A 529 5.11 -7.09 12.49
N ASP A 530 4.42 -7.59 11.47
CA ASP A 530 3.87 -6.73 10.43
C ASP A 530 2.48 -6.19 10.79
N TRP A 531 1.64 -7.01 11.43
CA TRP A 531 0.32 -6.56 11.91
C TRP A 531 0.37 -5.99 13.33
N GLY A 532 1.38 -6.37 14.12
CA GLY A 532 1.52 -5.93 15.51
C GLY A 532 0.47 -6.55 16.44
N LEU A 533 -0.05 -7.71 16.09
CA LEU A 533 -1.03 -8.44 16.90
C LEU A 533 -0.35 -9.15 18.06
N PHE A 534 -1.12 -9.51 19.09
CA PHE A 534 -0.63 -10.09 20.34
C PHE A 534 0.30 -9.17 21.14
N ASP A 535 0.13 -7.84 21.00
CA ASP A 535 0.78 -6.88 21.88
C ASP A 535 0.22 -7.04 23.31
N ARG A 536 1.11 -7.01 24.30
CA ARG A 536 0.75 -7.11 25.73
C ARG A 536 -0.04 -5.89 26.21
N ASN A 537 0.03 -4.77 25.49
CA ASN A 537 -0.62 -3.50 25.83
C ASN A 537 -1.95 -3.26 25.10
N ALA A 538 -2.61 -4.31 24.61
CA ALA A 538 -3.78 -4.24 23.73
C ALA A 538 -5.07 -3.63 24.32
N GLY A 539 -5.13 -3.37 25.63
CA GLY A 539 -6.31 -2.83 26.30
C GLY A 539 -7.57 -3.66 26.06
N GLU A 540 -8.64 -3.04 25.56
CA GLU A 540 -9.94 -3.67 25.26
C GLU A 540 -9.98 -4.44 23.92
N ASN A 541 -8.88 -4.49 23.17
CA ASN A 541 -8.80 -5.19 21.90
C ASN A 541 -8.05 -6.51 22.05
N THR A 542 -8.72 -7.55 22.56
CA THR A 542 -8.11 -8.88 22.79
C THR A 542 -7.32 -9.36 21.56
N PHE A 543 -6.02 -9.63 21.72
CA PHE A 543 -5.09 -10.05 20.66
C PHE A 543 -4.82 -9.06 19.51
N LEU A 544 -5.43 -7.87 19.50
CA LEU A 544 -5.11 -6.83 18.50
C LEU A 544 -4.18 -5.76 19.11
N ARG A 545 -3.67 -4.86 18.27
CA ARG A 545 -2.91 -3.69 18.73
C ARG A 545 -3.83 -2.61 19.33
N GLU A 546 -3.22 -1.70 20.10
CA GLU A 546 -3.93 -0.57 20.74
C GLU A 546 -4.63 0.34 19.71
N GLU A 547 -4.01 0.57 18.55
CA GLU A 547 -4.54 1.43 17.50
C GLU A 547 -5.03 0.66 16.27
N ILE A 548 -6.35 0.51 16.13
CA ILE A 548 -6.96 -0.04 14.92
C ILE A 548 -7.28 1.06 13.89
N VAL A 549 -7.03 0.76 12.62
CA VAL A 549 -7.30 1.65 11.48
C VAL A 549 -8.76 1.52 11.03
N TYR A 550 -9.27 0.29 11.00
CA TYR A 550 -10.65 -0.01 10.63
C TYR A 550 -11.54 -0.11 11.87
N PRO A 551 -12.77 0.42 11.82
CA PRO A 551 -13.67 0.45 12.97
C PRO A 551 -14.17 -0.94 13.37
N HIS A 552 -14.34 -1.87 12.41
CA HIS A 552 -14.84 -3.21 12.70
C HIS A 552 -13.72 -4.20 13.00
N LYS A 553 -13.71 -4.75 14.21
CA LYS A 553 -12.72 -5.74 14.67
C LYS A 553 -12.77 -7.06 13.87
N ALA A 554 -13.93 -7.42 13.32
CA ALA A 554 -14.14 -8.65 12.56
C ALA A 554 -13.14 -8.82 11.40
N TYR A 555 -12.81 -7.71 10.72
CA TYR A 555 -11.83 -7.69 9.63
C TYR A 555 -10.43 -8.16 10.04
N TYR A 556 -10.02 -7.85 11.26
CA TYR A 556 -8.71 -8.26 11.76
C TYR A 556 -8.71 -9.75 12.12
N TYR A 557 -9.76 -10.24 12.78
CA TYR A 557 -9.85 -11.66 13.12
C TYR A 557 -10.01 -12.56 11.88
N SER A 558 -10.77 -12.11 10.87
CA SER A 558 -10.87 -12.83 9.61
C SER A 558 -9.51 -12.92 8.91
N ALA A 559 -8.73 -11.84 8.91
CA ALA A 559 -7.39 -11.84 8.34
C ALA A 559 -6.44 -12.81 9.07
N ILE A 560 -6.52 -12.91 10.41
CA ILE A 560 -5.73 -13.90 11.19
C ILE A 560 -6.08 -15.32 10.77
N VAL A 561 -7.37 -15.66 10.70
CA VAL A 561 -7.82 -17.00 10.35
C VAL A 561 -7.40 -17.34 8.91
N GLU A 562 -7.59 -16.41 7.99
CA GLU A 562 -7.24 -16.57 6.59
C GLU A 562 -5.73 -16.76 6.39
N ASP A 563 -4.89 -15.95 7.04
CA ASP A 563 -3.44 -16.08 6.95
C ASP A 563 -2.97 -17.44 7.46
N VAL A 564 -3.49 -17.91 8.61
CA VAL A 564 -3.19 -19.26 9.11
C VAL A 564 -3.56 -20.33 8.08
N LEU A 565 -4.78 -20.28 7.53
CA LEU A 565 -5.23 -21.29 6.56
C LEU A 565 -4.37 -21.30 5.30
N LEU A 566 -4.03 -20.13 4.75
CA LEU A 566 -3.26 -20.03 3.52
C LEU A 566 -1.77 -20.36 3.71
N ARG A 567 -1.17 -19.99 4.85
CA ARG A 567 0.22 -20.36 5.19
C ARG A 567 0.41 -21.87 5.31
N PHE A 568 -0.64 -22.61 5.63
CA PHE A 568 -0.64 -24.09 5.68
C PHE A 568 -1.38 -24.76 4.51
N SER A 569 -1.80 -23.99 3.49
CA SER A 569 -2.51 -24.52 2.31
C SER A 569 -1.70 -25.57 1.54
N TRP A 570 -0.37 -25.50 1.60
CA TRP A 570 0.53 -26.51 1.03
C TRP A 570 0.24 -27.92 1.56
N THR A 571 -0.30 -28.06 2.78
CA THR A 571 -0.68 -29.37 3.35
C THR A 571 -1.70 -30.06 2.48
N LEU A 572 -2.70 -29.31 2.00
CA LEU A 572 -3.73 -29.80 1.11
C LEU A 572 -3.13 -30.17 -0.26
N THR A 573 -2.27 -29.32 -0.80
CA THR A 573 -1.57 -29.56 -2.07
C THR A 573 -0.71 -30.82 -2.03
N VAL A 574 0.13 -30.97 -1.00
CA VAL A 574 1.02 -32.13 -0.83
C VAL A 574 0.20 -33.39 -0.61
N THR A 575 -0.79 -33.36 0.31
CA THR A 575 -1.57 -34.56 0.64
C THR A 575 -2.36 -35.05 -0.57
N LEU A 576 -3.09 -34.16 -1.26
CA LEU A 576 -3.88 -34.55 -2.41
C LEU A 576 -3.00 -34.97 -3.60
N SER A 577 -1.85 -34.32 -3.82
CA SER A 577 -0.95 -34.70 -4.92
C SER A 577 -0.17 -35.99 -4.68
N THR A 578 -0.06 -36.44 -3.42
CA THR A 578 0.62 -37.70 -3.06
C THR A 578 -0.35 -38.86 -2.88
N VAL A 579 -1.54 -38.61 -2.34
CA VAL A 579 -2.55 -39.64 -2.04
C VAL A 579 -3.47 -39.88 -3.23
N SER A 580 -3.82 -38.84 -4.00
CA SER A 580 -4.73 -39.01 -5.12
C SER A 580 -3.99 -39.46 -6.38
N GLY A 581 -4.53 -40.47 -7.07
CA GLY A 581 -4.07 -40.89 -8.40
C GLY A 581 -4.65 -40.03 -9.53
N PHE A 582 -5.29 -38.90 -9.23
CA PHE A 582 -5.92 -38.04 -10.23
C PHE A 582 -4.87 -37.19 -10.94
N HIS A 583 -4.65 -37.49 -12.23
CA HIS A 583 -3.83 -36.65 -13.10
C HIS A 583 -4.40 -35.22 -13.16
N GLY A 584 -3.52 -34.22 -12.93
CA GLY A 584 -3.88 -32.80 -12.95
C GLY A 584 -4.34 -32.19 -11.63
N ILE A 585 -4.41 -32.95 -10.52
CA ILE A 585 -4.86 -32.38 -9.23
C ILE A 585 -3.95 -31.24 -8.73
N SER A 586 -2.64 -31.34 -8.97
CA SER A 586 -1.70 -30.27 -8.60
C SER A 586 -2.00 -28.97 -9.35
N ASP A 587 -2.44 -29.04 -10.60
CA ASP A 587 -2.80 -27.87 -11.40
C ASP A 587 -4.15 -27.30 -11.01
N ILE A 588 -5.13 -28.14 -10.65
CA ILE A 588 -6.39 -27.69 -10.04
C ILE A 588 -6.08 -26.87 -8.78
N LEU A 589 -5.31 -27.45 -7.87
CA LEU A 589 -4.98 -26.84 -6.59
C LEU A 589 -4.19 -25.55 -6.76
N ALA A 590 -3.20 -25.53 -7.67
CA ALA A 590 -2.47 -24.30 -7.98
C ALA A 590 -3.40 -23.22 -8.57
N THR A 591 -4.36 -23.60 -9.41
CA THR A 591 -5.30 -22.66 -10.05
C THR A 591 -6.33 -22.10 -9.06
N VAL A 592 -6.71 -22.88 -8.04
CA VAL A 592 -7.64 -22.44 -6.99
C VAL A 592 -6.93 -21.64 -5.89
N LEU A 593 -5.74 -22.08 -5.46
CA LEU A 593 -5.01 -21.46 -4.35
C LEU A 593 -4.28 -20.18 -4.76
N ALA A 594 -3.83 -20.05 -6.02
CA ALA A 594 -3.09 -18.86 -6.45
C ALA A 594 -3.92 -17.55 -6.34
N PRO A 595 -5.20 -17.49 -6.74
CA PRO A 595 -6.05 -16.33 -6.47
C PRO A 595 -6.17 -15.99 -4.97
N MET A 596 -6.31 -17.03 -4.12
CA MET A 596 -6.42 -16.83 -2.68
C MET A 596 -5.12 -16.27 -2.07
N GLU A 597 -3.95 -16.71 -2.55
CA GLU A 597 -2.65 -16.17 -2.11
C GLU A 597 -2.48 -14.69 -2.50
N VAL A 598 -2.95 -14.30 -3.70
CA VAL A 598 -2.97 -12.89 -4.15
C VAL A 598 -3.93 -12.05 -3.31
N PHE A 599 -5.06 -12.64 -2.89
CA PHE A 599 -6.02 -11.97 -2.01
C PHE A 599 -5.46 -11.73 -0.60
N SER A 600 -4.79 -12.72 -0.01
CA SER A 600 -4.24 -12.65 1.34
C SER A 600 -3.15 -11.58 1.52
N ILE A 601 -2.19 -11.49 0.59
CA ILE A 601 -1.16 -10.44 0.65
C ILE A 601 -1.77 -9.04 0.51
N MET A 602 -2.89 -8.90 -0.21
CA MET A 602 -3.59 -7.63 -0.35
C MET A 602 -4.25 -7.21 0.96
N GLN A 603 -4.82 -8.15 1.72
CA GLN A 603 -5.36 -7.89 3.05
C GLN A 603 -4.30 -7.44 4.05
N PHE A 604 -3.12 -8.06 4.02
CA PHE A 604 -1.98 -7.67 4.86
C PHE A 604 -1.70 -6.15 4.77
N ILE A 605 -1.75 -5.57 3.56
CA ILE A 605 -1.47 -4.16 3.31
C ILE A 605 -2.66 -3.27 3.69
N THR A 606 -3.90 -3.80 3.60
CA THR A 606 -5.09 -3.14 4.14
C THR A 606 -4.88 -2.86 5.64
N TYR A 607 -4.46 -3.85 6.43
CA TYR A 607 -4.45 -3.78 7.91
C TYR A 607 -3.16 -3.25 8.54
N SER A 608 -2.05 -3.25 7.81
CA SER A 608 -0.75 -2.80 8.30
C SER A 608 -0.47 -1.26 8.32
N PRO A 609 -1.27 -0.28 7.78
CA PRO A 609 -0.90 1.16 7.59
C PRO A 609 -0.15 1.88 8.73
N LEU A 610 -0.37 1.50 9.99
CA LEU A 610 0.28 2.08 11.17
C LEU A 610 1.68 1.52 11.44
N THR A 611 1.98 0.24 11.15
CA THR A 611 3.34 -0.32 11.27
C THR A 611 4.27 0.18 10.16
N TRP A 612 3.72 0.49 8.98
CA TRP A 612 4.44 1.20 7.92
C TRP A 612 4.95 2.58 8.38
N LYS A 613 4.22 3.32 9.23
CA LYS A 613 4.67 4.59 9.82
C LYS A 613 5.85 4.43 10.78
N GLY A 614 5.81 3.43 11.66
CA GLY A 614 6.92 3.13 12.57
C GLY A 614 8.20 2.75 11.82
N THR A 615 8.05 2.11 10.66
CA THR A 615 9.16 1.77 9.76
C THR A 615 9.66 3.00 8.99
N PHE A 616 8.79 3.92 8.56
CA PHE A 616 9.16 5.14 7.83
C PHE A 616 9.89 6.15 8.72
N VAL A 617 9.43 6.35 9.96
CA VAL A 617 10.09 7.24 10.95
C VAL A 617 11.49 6.72 11.32
N ASN A 618 11.68 5.40 11.35
CA ASN A 618 12.99 4.77 11.59
C ASN A 618 13.91 4.68 10.34
N VAL A 619 13.40 5.00 9.15
CA VAL A 619 14.16 4.99 7.88
C VAL A 619 14.58 6.41 7.44
N SER A 620 13.92 7.42 8.01
CA SER A 620 14.18 8.85 7.77
C SER A 620 14.97 9.53 8.90
N MET A 621 15.15 8.85 10.04
CA MET A 621 16.31 9.02 10.93
C MET A 621 17.43 8.08 10.49
#